data_AF-G2GH40-F1
#
_entry.id   AF-G2GH40-F1
#
_cell.length_a   1.000
_cell.length_b   1.000
_cell.length_c   1.000
_cell.angle_alpha   90.00
_cell.angle_beta   90.00
_cell.angle_gamma   90.00
#
_symmetry.space_group_name_H-M   'P 1'
#
loop_
_entity.id
_entity.type
_entity.pdbx_description
1 polymer ?
#
loop_
_entity_poly.entity_id
_entity_poly.type
_entity_poly.pdbx_seq_one_letter_code
_entity_poly.pdbx_strand_id
1 'polypeptide(L)'
;MALYDQRADIPVSTFVDMLTQARRHIDVLVYAAVFLHEAYPRLNDLLRERAADGCAVRIAIGDPDSVNVQQRGTEERFGHGIESRCRLALMHYRPLAGVPGIEVRTHATTLYNSIYRADDPALVNAHVWGVNAGPRQSRSVGL
;
A
#
# COMPACT_ATOMS: atom_id res chain seq x y z
N MET A 1 7.29 11.52 14.21
CA MET A 1 7.49 11.05 12.83
C MET A 1 8.50 9.92 12.89
N ALA A 2 8.07 8.68 12.66
CA ALA A 2 8.98 7.53 12.61
C ALA A 2 9.37 7.29 11.15
N LEU A 3 10.68 7.24 10.88
CA LEU A 3 11.24 6.97 9.56
C LEU A 3 11.74 5.52 9.56
N TYR A 4 11.12 4.67 8.73
CA TYR A 4 11.51 3.27 8.58
C TYR A 4 12.28 3.10 7.27
N ASP A 5 13.46 2.50 7.36
CA ASP A 5 14.44 2.45 6.26
C ASP A 5 14.12 1.35 5.22
N GLN A 6 13.32 0.33 5.60
CA GLN A 6 12.81 -0.69 4.68
C GLN A 6 11.35 -1.04 4.99
N ARG A 7 10.57 -1.35 3.92
CA ARG A 7 9.18 -1.85 4.00
C ARG A 7 9.03 -3.10 4.89
N ALA A 8 10.10 -3.90 5.02
CA ALA A 8 10.10 -5.12 5.81
C ALA A 8 10.03 -4.88 7.33
N ASP A 9 10.23 -3.64 7.80
CA ASP A 9 10.34 -3.33 9.22
C ASP A 9 9.03 -2.80 9.84
N ILE A 10 7.98 -2.60 9.05
CA ILE A 10 6.67 -2.15 9.55
C ILE A 10 5.73 -3.35 9.67
N PRO A 11 5.35 -3.76 10.89
CA PRO A 11 4.38 -4.83 11.10
C PRO A 11 3.05 -4.53 10.43
N VAL A 12 2.40 -5.56 9.88
CA VAL A 12 1.03 -5.46 9.33
C VAL A 12 0.06 -4.88 10.37
N SER A 13 0.23 -5.25 11.65
CA SER A 13 -0.58 -4.71 12.75
C SER A 13 -0.53 -3.20 12.82
N THR A 14 0.60 -2.55 12.52
CA THR A 14 0.70 -1.08 12.50
C THR A 14 -0.25 -0.45 11.48
N PHE A 15 -0.37 -1.05 10.29
CA PHE A 15 -1.33 -0.60 9.29
C PHE A 15 -2.77 -0.83 9.75
N VAL A 16 -3.06 -2.03 10.27
CA VAL A 16 -4.40 -2.40 10.73
C VAL A 16 -4.86 -1.51 11.89
N ASP A 17 -3.99 -1.27 12.87
CA ASP A 17 -4.27 -0.41 14.03
C ASP A 17 -4.54 1.02 13.59
N MET A 18 -3.71 1.56 12.69
CA MET A 18 -3.89 2.89 12.12
C MET A 18 -5.24 3.02 11.40
N LEU A 19 -5.60 2.04 10.55
CA LEU A 19 -6.88 2.05 9.83
C LEU A 19 -8.08 1.87 10.79
N THR A 20 -7.92 1.07 11.84
CA THR A 20 -8.96 0.82 12.85
C THR A 20 -9.27 2.07 13.67
N GLN A 21 -8.26 2.87 13.99
CA GLN A 21 -8.42 4.08 14.79
C GLN A 21 -8.94 5.28 13.99
N ALA A 22 -8.97 5.20 12.67
CA ALA A 22 -9.37 6.28 11.79
C ALA A 22 -10.83 6.71 12.01
N ARG A 23 -11.06 8.03 12.08
CA ARG A 23 -12.38 8.63 12.31
C ARG A 23 -12.83 9.56 11.20
N ARG A 24 -11.92 10.29 10.54
CA ARG A 24 -12.29 11.33 9.55
C ARG A 24 -11.93 10.91 8.13
N HIS A 25 -10.71 10.42 7.93
CA HIS A 25 -10.29 9.98 6.60
C HIS A 25 -9.25 8.87 6.63
N ILE A 26 -9.30 8.02 5.60
CA ILE A 26 -8.30 7.03 5.24
C ILE A 26 -7.91 7.30 3.78
N ASP A 27 -6.64 7.61 3.53
CA ASP A 27 -6.11 7.78 2.18
C ASP A 27 -4.98 6.75 1.94
N VAL A 28 -5.13 5.94 0.89
CA VAL A 28 -4.15 4.92 0.49
C VAL A 28 -3.73 5.19 -0.96
N LEU A 29 -2.44 5.41 -1.19
CA LEU A 29 -1.86 5.61 -2.52
C LEU A 29 -0.71 4.62 -2.72
N VAL A 30 -0.93 3.63 -3.59
CA VAL A 30 -0.07 2.47 -3.74
C VAL A 30 -0.16 1.94 -5.16
N TYR A 31 0.88 1.27 -5.65
CA TYR A 31 0.71 0.48 -6.88
C TYR A 31 -0.25 -0.69 -6.67
N ALA A 32 -0.10 -1.46 -5.59
CA ALA A 32 -0.94 -2.64 -5.38
C ALA A 32 -1.20 -2.98 -3.90
N ALA A 33 -0.18 -2.94 -3.04
CA ALA A 33 -0.31 -3.25 -1.60
C ALA A 33 -0.99 -4.59 -1.25
N VAL A 34 -0.91 -5.60 -2.14
CA VAL A 34 -1.58 -6.91 -1.98
C VAL A 34 -1.30 -7.59 -0.63
N PHE A 35 -0.11 -7.41 -0.07
CA PHE A 35 0.27 -7.95 1.23
C PHE A 35 -0.72 -7.62 2.35
N LEU A 36 -1.41 -6.47 2.29
CA LEU A 36 -2.34 -6.06 3.34
C LEU A 36 -3.63 -6.89 3.31
N HIS A 37 -4.11 -7.26 2.12
CA HIS A 37 -5.22 -8.21 1.97
C HIS A 37 -4.81 -9.63 2.32
N GLU A 38 -3.59 -10.05 1.97
CA GLU A 38 -3.07 -11.39 2.29
C GLU A 38 -2.91 -11.57 3.81
N ALA A 39 -2.34 -10.58 4.48
CA ALA A 39 -2.07 -10.64 5.91
C ALA A 39 -3.29 -10.27 6.77
N TYR A 40 -4.24 -9.49 6.25
CA TYR A 40 -5.47 -9.13 6.94
C TYR A 40 -6.71 -9.30 6.04
N PRO A 41 -7.26 -10.53 5.94
CA PRO A 41 -8.40 -10.82 5.06
C PRO A 41 -9.67 -10.00 5.34
N ARG A 42 -9.81 -9.45 6.56
CA ARG A 42 -10.92 -8.57 6.97
C ARG A 42 -10.76 -7.12 6.54
N LEU A 43 -9.72 -6.77 5.76
CA LEU A 43 -9.44 -5.38 5.37
C LEU A 43 -10.65 -4.68 4.77
N ASN A 44 -11.38 -5.33 3.86
CA ASN A 44 -12.55 -4.72 3.24
C ASN A 44 -13.68 -4.48 4.25
N ASP A 45 -13.88 -5.38 5.21
CA ASP A 45 -14.90 -5.19 6.25
C ASP A 45 -14.53 -4.03 7.16
N LEU A 46 -13.26 -3.96 7.56
CA LEU A 46 -12.73 -2.83 8.33
C LEU A 46 -12.98 -1.49 7.61
N LEU A 47 -12.68 -1.40 6.32
CA LEU A 47 -12.91 -0.17 5.55
C LEU A 47 -14.39 0.19 5.45
N ARG A 48 -15.29 -0.80 5.32
CA ARG A 48 -16.75 -0.57 5.37
C ARG A 48 -17.21 -0.09 6.74
N GLU A 49 -16.71 -0.69 7.83
CA GLU A 49 -17.02 -0.29 9.19
C GLU A 49 -16.61 1.17 9.42
N ARG A 50 -15.39 1.55 9.02
CA ARG A 50 -14.93 2.95 9.13
C ARG A 50 -15.79 3.90 8.28
N ALA A 51 -16.12 3.51 7.05
CA ALA A 51 -16.98 4.32 6.19
C ALA A 51 -18.40 4.51 6.73
N ALA A 52 -18.98 3.44 7.31
CA ALA A 52 -20.27 3.48 7.98
C ALA A 52 -20.26 4.40 9.22
N ASP A 53 -19.12 4.48 9.92
CA ASP A 53 -18.89 5.41 11.04
C ASP A 53 -18.64 6.87 10.58
N GLY A 54 -18.71 7.15 9.27
CA GLY A 54 -18.55 8.49 8.70
C GLY A 54 -17.13 8.85 8.23
N CYS A 55 -16.19 7.91 8.26
CA CYS A 55 -14.83 8.11 7.75
C CYS A 55 -14.82 8.12 6.21
N ALA A 56 -14.20 9.12 5.58
CA ALA A 56 -13.99 9.13 4.13
C ALA A 56 -12.81 8.23 3.74
N VAL A 57 -13.06 7.19 2.95
CA VAL A 57 -12.02 6.24 2.51
C VAL A 57 -11.70 6.46 1.04
N ARG A 58 -10.44 6.71 0.72
CA ARG A 58 -9.94 6.89 -0.65
C ARG A 58 -8.75 5.99 -0.91
N ILE A 59 -8.85 5.18 -1.95
CA ILE A 59 -7.85 4.19 -2.32
C ILE A 59 -7.50 4.42 -3.79
N ALA A 60 -6.26 4.76 -4.05
CA ALA A 60 -5.69 4.91 -5.38
C ALA A 60 -4.69 3.78 -5.63
N ILE A 61 -5.02 2.92 -6.60
CA ILE A 61 -4.23 1.78 -7.04
C ILE A 61 -3.50 2.13 -8.34
N GLY A 62 -2.32 1.57 -8.58
CA GLY A 62 -1.63 1.73 -9.85
C GLY A 62 -2.50 1.28 -11.01
N ASP A 63 -2.58 2.10 -12.05
CA ASP A 63 -3.25 1.71 -13.29
C ASP A 63 -2.40 0.66 -14.03
N PRO A 64 -2.86 -0.60 -14.15
CA PRO A 64 -2.09 -1.65 -14.83
C PRO A 64 -1.89 -1.38 -16.33
N ASP A 65 -2.69 -0.49 -16.92
CA ASP A 65 -2.63 -0.13 -18.34
C ASP A 65 -1.84 1.17 -18.58
N SER A 66 -1.33 1.81 -17.51
CA SER A 66 -0.50 3.01 -17.61
C SER A 66 0.95 2.70 -17.96
N VAL A 67 1.47 3.36 -19.00
CA VAL A 67 2.88 3.28 -19.40
C VAL A 67 3.83 3.63 -18.25
N ASN A 68 3.51 4.65 -17.46
CA ASN A 68 4.35 5.07 -16.33
C ASN A 68 4.44 3.98 -15.24
N VAL A 69 3.32 3.33 -14.96
CA VAL A 69 3.25 2.24 -13.98
C VAL A 69 4.06 1.04 -14.48
N GLN A 70 3.87 0.65 -15.75
CA GLN A 70 4.60 -0.46 -16.38
C GLN A 70 6.12 -0.23 -16.43
N GLN A 71 6.54 0.99 -16.80
CA GLN A 71 7.95 1.38 -16.78
C GLN A 71 8.55 1.25 -15.39
N ARG A 72 7.86 1.76 -14.35
CA ARG A 72 8.34 1.60 -12.98
C ARG A 72 8.39 0.15 -12.53
N GLY A 73 7.44 -0.66 -12.98
CA GLY A 73 7.43 -2.11 -12.78
C GLY A 73 8.72 -2.79 -13.23
N THR A 74 9.22 -2.36 -14.38
CA THR A 74 10.44 -2.84 -14.99
C THR A 74 11.68 -2.38 -14.21
N GLU A 75 11.70 -1.13 -13.74
CA GLU A 75 12.81 -0.57 -12.94
C GLU A 75 12.98 -1.26 -11.57
N GLU A 76 11.87 -1.48 -10.85
CA GLU A 76 11.90 -2.06 -9.50
C GLU A 76 12.06 -3.59 -9.48
N ARG A 77 12.19 -4.22 -10.66
CA ARG A 77 12.34 -5.69 -10.83
C ARG A 77 11.24 -6.47 -10.12
N PHE A 78 10.01 -5.97 -10.19
CA PHE A 78 8.86 -6.62 -9.56
C PHE A 78 8.46 -7.92 -10.27
N GLY A 79 9.13 -9.03 -9.98
CA GLY A 79 8.79 -10.42 -10.36
C GLY A 79 7.72 -10.60 -11.47
N HIS A 80 6.51 -11.06 -11.10
CA HIS A 80 5.36 -11.31 -11.99
C HIS A 80 4.74 -10.08 -12.68
N GLY A 81 5.43 -8.95 -12.70
CA GLY A 81 4.96 -7.68 -13.25
C GLY A 81 4.14 -6.87 -12.23
N ILE A 82 4.34 -5.56 -12.22
CA ILE A 82 3.56 -4.63 -11.39
C ILE A 82 2.10 -4.60 -11.82
N GLU A 83 1.83 -4.83 -13.11
CA GLU A 83 0.52 -4.86 -13.74
C GLU A 83 -0.35 -5.96 -13.14
N SER A 84 0.20 -7.18 -13.06
CA SER A 84 -0.48 -8.33 -12.46
C SER A 84 -0.88 -8.05 -11.01
N ARG A 85 0.00 -7.38 -10.26
CA ARG A 85 -0.27 -7.00 -8.86
C ARG A 85 -1.32 -5.91 -8.76
N CYS A 86 -1.28 -4.90 -9.62
CA CYS A 86 -2.30 -3.86 -9.69
C CYS A 86 -3.67 -4.47 -10.02
N ARG A 87 -3.75 -5.39 -10.98
CA ARG A 87 -4.99 -6.11 -11.32
C ARG A 87 -5.50 -6.95 -10.15
N LEU A 88 -4.61 -7.66 -9.45
CA LEU A 88 -4.96 -8.43 -8.26
C LEU A 88 -5.51 -7.53 -7.13
N ALA A 89 -4.86 -6.40 -6.86
CA ALA A 89 -5.33 -5.42 -5.87
C ALA A 89 -6.72 -4.87 -6.24
N LEU A 90 -6.93 -4.50 -7.50
CA LEU A 90 -8.24 -4.07 -7.97
C LEU A 90 -9.30 -5.15 -7.78
N MET A 91 -8.99 -6.43 -8.04
CA MET A 91 -9.91 -7.54 -7.76
C MET A 91 -10.27 -7.64 -6.29
N HIS A 92 -9.30 -7.49 -5.38
CA HIS A 92 -9.58 -7.48 -3.93
C HIS A 92 -10.49 -6.32 -3.51
N TYR A 93 -10.36 -5.14 -4.13
CA TYR A 93 -11.19 -3.98 -3.80
C TYR A 93 -12.55 -3.92 -4.53
N ARG A 94 -12.81 -4.78 -5.54
CA ARG A 94 -14.11 -4.85 -6.24
C ARG A 94 -15.32 -4.87 -5.30
N PRO A 95 -15.32 -5.62 -4.18
CA PRO A 95 -16.46 -5.64 -3.25
C PRO A 95 -16.74 -4.33 -2.51
N LEU A 96 -15.90 -3.29 -2.68
CA LEU A 96 -16.12 -1.95 -2.14
C LEU A 96 -16.74 -0.98 -3.17
N ALA A 97 -16.91 -1.41 -4.42
CA ALA A 97 -17.53 -0.60 -5.45
C ALA A 97 -18.96 -0.20 -5.04
N GLY A 98 -19.25 1.11 -5.06
CA GLY A 98 -20.56 1.65 -4.72
C GLY A 98 -20.87 1.72 -3.21
N VAL A 99 -19.94 1.34 -2.33
CA VAL A 99 -20.12 1.54 -0.88
C VAL A 99 -20.04 3.05 -0.57
N PRO A 100 -21.07 3.64 0.06
CA PRO A 100 -21.03 5.05 0.45
C PRO A 100 -19.83 5.37 1.34
N GLY A 101 -19.14 6.47 1.04
CA GLY A 101 -17.95 6.90 1.78
C GLY A 101 -16.64 6.21 1.34
N ILE A 102 -16.68 5.28 0.38
CA ILE A 102 -15.47 4.63 -0.16
C ILE A 102 -15.29 4.94 -1.64
N GLU A 103 -14.10 5.43 -1.99
CA GLU A 103 -13.68 5.67 -3.36
C GLU A 103 -12.47 4.79 -3.70
N VAL A 104 -12.60 3.93 -4.70
CA VAL A 104 -11.48 3.16 -5.27
C VAL A 104 -11.24 3.66 -6.68
N ARG A 105 -10.03 4.14 -6.96
CA ARG A 105 -9.62 4.70 -8.26
C ARG A 105 -8.27 4.12 -8.68
N THR A 106 -7.94 4.30 -9.96
CA THR A 106 -6.59 4.04 -10.48
C THR A 106 -5.79 5.35 -10.61
N HIS A 107 -4.46 5.26 -10.60
CA HIS A 107 -3.55 6.38 -10.87
C HIS A 107 -2.46 5.99 -11.87
N ALA A 108 -2.00 6.98 -12.65
CA ALA A 108 -0.88 6.83 -13.59
C ALA A 108 0.44 7.47 -13.07
N THR A 109 0.45 7.94 -11.82
CA THR A 109 1.60 8.62 -11.22
C THR A 109 2.75 7.66 -10.93
N THR A 110 3.97 8.09 -11.21
CA THR A 110 5.19 7.42 -10.75
C THR A 110 5.37 7.64 -9.25
N LEU A 111 5.25 6.56 -8.48
CA LEU A 111 5.51 6.55 -7.05
C LEU A 111 6.89 5.99 -6.73
N TYR A 112 7.58 6.65 -5.80
CA TYR A 112 8.78 6.16 -5.12
C TYR A 112 8.48 5.58 -3.74
N ASN A 113 7.26 5.80 -3.24
CA ASN A 113 6.82 5.39 -1.93
C ASN A 113 5.34 5.07 -1.94
N SER A 114 4.94 4.10 -1.11
CA SER A 114 3.53 3.85 -0.82
C SER A 114 3.11 4.76 0.33
N ILE A 115 1.96 5.42 0.22
CA ILE A 115 1.46 6.34 1.23
C ILE A 115 0.20 5.74 1.84
N TYR A 116 0.18 5.67 3.17
CA TYR A 116 -1.00 5.32 3.95
C TYR A 116 -1.22 6.41 4.99
N ARG A 117 -2.40 7.01 4.99
CA ARG A 117 -2.77 8.06 5.93
C ARG A 117 -4.11 7.73 6.55
N ALA A 118 -4.20 7.91 7.86
CA ALA A 118 -5.44 7.85 8.59
C ALA A 118 -5.48 9.03 9.55
N ASP A 119 -6.41 9.96 9.37
CA ASP A 119 -6.46 11.20 10.14
C ASP A 119 -5.12 11.98 10.11
N ASP A 120 -4.63 12.40 11.28
CA ASP A 120 -3.39 13.17 11.43
C ASP A 120 -2.10 12.33 11.31
N PRO A 121 -2.06 11.02 11.69
CA PRO A 121 -0.90 10.20 11.38
C PRO A 121 -0.84 9.82 9.88
N ALA A 122 0.27 10.18 9.24
CA ALA A 122 0.68 9.64 7.95
C ALA A 122 1.82 8.62 8.14
N LEU A 123 1.64 7.42 7.61
CA LEU A 123 2.69 6.43 7.44
C LEU A 123 3.17 6.47 5.98
N VAL A 124 4.39 6.92 5.78
CA VAL A 124 5.03 6.99 4.46
C VAL A 124 6.02 5.86 4.35
N ASN A 125 5.76 4.90 3.47
CA ASN A 125 6.66 3.77 3.22
C ASN A 125 7.60 4.11 2.06
N ALA A 126 8.79 4.65 2.38
CA ALA A 126 9.80 5.02 1.41
C ALA A 126 10.43 3.77 0.78
N HIS A 127 10.25 3.53 -0.53
CA HIS A 127 11.20 2.71 -1.27
C HIS A 127 12.41 3.58 -1.57
N VAL A 128 13.36 3.66 -0.63
CA VAL A 128 14.59 4.42 -0.83
C VAL A 128 15.39 3.76 -1.95
N TRP A 129 15.63 4.53 -3.01
CA TRP A 129 16.49 4.19 -4.14
C TRP A 129 17.94 4.12 -3.67
N GLY A 130 18.59 2.94 -3.76
CA GLY A 130 20.05 2.87 -3.62
C GLY A 130 20.70 1.62 -3.01
N VAL A 131 19.97 0.56 -2.63
CA VAL A 131 20.61 -0.67 -2.11
C VAL A 131 20.18 -1.92 -2.88
N ASN A 132 21.18 -2.63 -3.41
CA ASN A 132 21.04 -3.89 -4.14
C ASN A 132 20.32 -4.96 -3.29
N ALA A 133 19.19 -5.47 -3.77
CA ALA A 133 18.61 -6.70 -3.27
C ALA A 133 19.32 -7.90 -3.93
N GLY A 134 20.37 -8.39 -3.28
CA GLY A 134 21.01 -9.68 -3.57
C GLY A 134 21.14 -10.51 -2.29
N PRO A 135 20.92 -11.83 -2.32
CA PRO A 135 21.09 -12.66 -1.14
C PRO A 135 22.59 -12.98 -0.92
N ARG A 136 22.99 -12.97 0.36
CA ARG A 136 24.30 -13.33 0.95
C ARG A 136 25.36 -12.21 1.04
N GLN A 137 25.74 -11.84 2.25
CA GLN A 137 26.80 -12.55 2.98
C GLN A 137 26.87 -12.07 4.44
N SER A 138 26.80 -13.03 5.35
CA SER A 138 27.31 -12.99 6.71
C SER A 138 28.74 -12.43 6.76
N ARG A 139 29.02 -11.50 7.67
CA ARG A 139 30.28 -11.44 8.43
C ARG A 139 30.08 -10.58 9.69
N SER A 140 30.17 -11.28 10.81
CA SER A 140 30.47 -10.78 12.14
C SER A 140 31.87 -10.17 12.21
N VAL A 141 32.00 -8.95 12.74
CA VAL A 141 33.11 -8.41 13.55
C VAL A 141 32.48 -7.21 14.29
N GLY A 142 32.52 -7.00 15.61
CA GLY A 142 33.48 -7.44 16.61
C GLY A 142 34.39 -6.27 16.99
N LEU A 143 33.89 -5.40 17.86
CA LEU A 143 34.40 -4.10 18.37
C LEU A 143 33.92 -2.86 17.61
#